data_AF-A0A956IKH2-F1
#
_entry.id   AF-A0A956IKH2-F1
#
_cell.length_a   1.000
_cell.length_b   1.000
_cell.length_c   1.000
_cell.angle_alpha   90.00
_cell.angle_beta   90.00
_cell.angle_gamma   90.00
#
_symmetry.space_group_name_H-M   'P 1'
#
loop_
_entity.id
_entity.type
_entity.pdbx_description
1 polymer ?
#
loop_
_entity_poly.entity_id
_entity_poly.type
_entity_poly.pdbx_seq_one_letter_code
_entity_poly.pdbx_strand_id
1 'polypeptide(L)'
;MGSLLGGPSPSAAGEEPIILSWEAPADCPSQGEVRQRIDERLGGSPSEGRHLRASALVTHVDDGPYRVLLRTDLDGIEGERRLEADSCGALADAAALVIALTFDPEAVAAASERAEPLPTPGPEPSP
;
A
#
# COMPACT_ATOMS: atom_id res chain seq x y z
N MET A 1 -37.69 33.85 19.33
CA MET A 1 -36.68 34.56 18.51
C MET A 1 -35.35 34.33 19.20
N GLY A 2 -34.39 33.53 18.76
CA GLY A 2 -34.25 32.52 17.71
C GLY A 2 -32.90 31.84 18.03
N SER A 3 -32.89 30.54 18.30
CA SER A 3 -31.66 29.83 18.65
C SER A 3 -30.87 29.55 17.38
N LEU A 4 -29.64 30.05 17.33
CA LEU A 4 -28.69 29.77 16.25
C LEU A 4 -28.27 28.29 16.32
N LEU A 5 -28.57 27.54 15.26
CA LEU A 5 -28.04 26.21 15.02
C LEU A 5 -26.60 26.34 14.52
N GLY A 6 -25.62 26.06 15.38
CA GLY A 6 -24.24 25.86 14.98
C GLY A 6 -23.90 24.37 15.06
N GLY A 7 -24.20 23.61 14.00
CA GLY A 7 -23.70 22.24 13.88
C GLY A 7 -22.20 22.25 13.54
N PRO A 8 -21.40 21.31 14.06
CA PRO A 8 -20.01 21.19 13.65
C PRO A 8 -19.95 20.86 12.15
N SER A 9 -19.28 21.72 11.38
CA SER A 9 -18.94 21.45 9.98
C SER A 9 -18.06 20.18 9.95
N PRO A 10 -18.32 19.20 9.06
CA PRO A 10 -17.40 18.07 8.92
C PRO A 10 -16.01 18.64 8.61
N SER A 11 -15.03 18.30 9.45
CA SER A 11 -13.62 18.57 9.22
C SER A 11 -13.29 18.25 7.77
N ALA A 12 -12.50 19.10 7.13
CA ALA A 12 -11.83 18.76 5.88
C ALA A 12 -11.13 17.41 6.06
N ALA A 13 -11.78 16.34 5.62
CA ALA A 13 -11.13 15.08 5.35
C ALA A 13 -10.13 15.44 4.25
N GLY A 14 -8.85 15.53 4.64
CA GLY A 14 -7.78 15.67 3.66
C GLY A 14 -7.99 14.61 2.61
N GLU A 15 -7.94 15.01 1.34
CA GLU A 15 -8.09 14.10 0.22
C GLU A 15 -7.04 13.00 0.39
N GLU A 16 -7.51 11.78 0.65
CA GLU A 16 -6.61 10.69 0.97
C GLU A 16 -5.81 10.33 -0.30
N PRO A 17 -4.48 10.45 -0.28
CA PRO A 17 -3.67 10.40 -1.51
C PRO A 17 -3.62 9.01 -2.13
N ILE A 18 -4.02 7.97 -1.40
CA ILE A 18 -4.17 6.61 -1.92
C ILE A 18 -5.57 6.09 -1.60
N ILE A 19 -6.44 6.02 -2.61
CA ILE A 19 -7.74 5.38 -2.49
C ILE A 19 -7.60 3.92 -2.94
N LEU A 20 -7.81 2.98 -2.01
CA LEU A 20 -7.73 1.53 -2.26
C LEU A 20 -9.13 0.91 -2.22
N SER A 21 -9.47 0.15 -3.26
CA SER A 21 -10.55 -0.83 -3.27
C SER A 21 -9.95 -2.23 -3.32
N TRP A 22 -10.31 -3.09 -2.36
CA TRP A 22 -9.77 -4.44 -2.23
C TRP A 22 -10.91 -5.45 -2.07
N GLU A 23 -11.11 -6.28 -3.09
CA GLU A 23 -12.10 -7.34 -3.12
C GLU A 23 -11.38 -8.68 -3.05
N ALA A 24 -11.58 -9.43 -1.97
CA ALA A 24 -10.87 -10.69 -1.74
C ALA A 24 -11.71 -11.71 -0.97
N PRO A 25 -11.38 -13.02 -1.08
CA PRO A 25 -11.92 -14.08 -0.24
C PRO A 25 -11.73 -13.80 1.27
N ALA A 26 -12.55 -14.43 2.11
CA ALA A 26 -12.50 -14.23 3.57
C ALA A 26 -11.20 -14.69 4.25
N ASP A 27 -10.43 -15.57 3.61
CA ASP A 27 -9.09 -16.02 4.08
C ASP A 27 -7.98 -14.99 3.80
N CYS A 28 -8.28 -13.98 2.96
CA CYS A 28 -7.32 -12.96 2.58
C CYS A 28 -7.25 -11.80 3.59
N PRO A 29 -6.12 -11.07 3.64
CA PRO A 29 -6.05 -9.82 4.36
C PRO A 29 -7.14 -8.84 3.92
N SER A 30 -7.69 -8.10 4.87
CA SER A 30 -8.69 -7.07 4.64
C SER A 30 -8.08 -5.84 3.95
N GLN A 31 -8.94 -4.98 3.39
CA GLN A 31 -8.51 -3.70 2.79
C GLN A 31 -7.66 -2.86 3.75
N GLY A 32 -8.03 -2.82 5.04
CA GLY A 32 -7.29 -2.06 6.06
C GLY A 32 -5.89 -2.63 6.32
N GLU A 33 -5.75 -3.96 6.36
CA GLU A 33 -4.44 -4.61 6.50
C GLU A 33 -3.55 -4.39 5.28
N VAL A 34 -4.12 -4.44 4.07
CA VAL A 34 -3.37 -4.11 2.84
C VAL A 34 -2.96 -2.64 2.82
N ARG A 35 -3.83 -1.74 3.30
CA ARG A 35 -3.49 -0.32 3.44
C ARG A 35 -2.32 -0.10 4.40
N GLN A 36 -2.37 -0.73 5.57
CA GLN A 36 -1.27 -0.65 6.54
C GLN A 36 0.06 -1.12 5.93
N ARG A 37 0.04 -2.22 5.16
CA ARG A 37 1.22 -2.74 4.45
C ARG A 37 1.77 -1.77 3.40
N ILE A 38 0.91 -0.99 2.74
CA ILE A 38 1.32 0.08 1.82
C ILE A 38 2.01 1.19 2.60
N ASP A 39 1.38 1.67 3.68
CA ASP A 39 1.88 2.77 4.51
C ASP A 39 3.23 2.42 5.15
N GLU A 40 3.41 1.17 5.62
CA GLU A 40 4.68 0.66 6.15
C GLU A 40 5.81 0.74 5.12
N ARG A 41 5.52 0.41 3.85
CA ARG A 41 6.51 0.44 2.76
C ARG A 41 6.88 1.86 2.35
N LEU A 42 5.96 2.81 2.50
CA LEU A 42 6.23 4.24 2.25
C LEU A 42 7.03 4.89 3.39
N GLY A 43 7.16 4.20 4.55
CA GLY A 43 7.93 4.71 5.68
C GLY A 43 7.33 5.95 6.36
N GLY A 44 6.04 6.22 6.13
CA GLY A 44 5.33 7.37 6.69
C GLY A 44 4.58 8.20 5.66
N SER A 45 4.34 9.48 5.98
CA SER A 45 3.38 10.33 5.28
C SER A 45 3.66 10.41 3.77
N PRO A 46 2.61 10.22 2.95
CA PRO A 46 2.70 10.28 1.50
C PRO A 46 3.18 11.64 1.03
N SER A 47 3.86 11.65 -0.11
CA SER A 47 4.33 12.86 -0.77
C SER A 47 3.15 13.73 -1.21
N GLU A 48 3.21 15.00 -0.84
CA GLU A 48 2.12 15.95 -1.07
C GLU A 48 1.81 16.10 -2.56
N GLY A 49 0.52 16.11 -2.91
CA GLY A 49 0.03 16.44 -4.26
C GLY A 49 -0.13 15.28 -5.23
N ARG A 50 0.27 14.05 -4.88
CA ARG A 50 0.01 12.84 -5.69
C ARG A 50 -1.27 12.14 -5.27
N HIS A 51 -2.05 11.68 -6.24
CA HIS A 51 -3.27 10.91 -5.98
C HIS A 51 -3.28 9.60 -6.78
N LEU A 52 -3.38 8.50 -6.06
CA LEU A 52 -3.47 7.16 -6.62
C LEU A 52 -4.83 6.54 -6.30
N ARG A 53 -5.54 6.09 -7.32
CA ARG A 53 -6.64 5.14 -7.18
C ARG A 53 -6.15 3.75 -7.52
N ALA A 54 -6.31 2.80 -6.60
CA ALA A 54 -5.98 1.40 -6.80
C ALA A 54 -7.22 0.53 -6.59
N SER A 55 -7.46 -0.41 -7.50
CA SER A 55 -8.47 -1.46 -7.34
C SER A 55 -7.83 -2.83 -7.53
N ALA A 56 -8.14 -3.75 -6.63
CA ALA A 56 -7.58 -5.08 -6.61
C ALA A 56 -8.70 -6.11 -6.44
N LEU A 57 -8.78 -7.03 -7.41
CA LEU A 57 -9.68 -8.18 -7.34
C LEU A 57 -8.85 -9.45 -7.15
N VAL A 58 -8.98 -10.07 -5.99
CA VAL A 58 -8.33 -11.32 -5.64
C VAL A 58 -9.26 -12.49 -5.91
N THR A 59 -8.71 -13.50 -6.59
CA THR A 59 -9.40 -14.75 -6.90
C THR A 59 -8.53 -15.93 -6.47
N HIS A 60 -9.17 -17.01 -6.07
CA HIS A 60 -8.53 -18.28 -5.76
C HIS A 60 -9.17 -19.35 -6.64
N VAL A 61 -8.36 -20.10 -7.39
CA VAL A 61 -8.84 -21.14 -8.30
C VAL A 61 -8.72 -22.48 -7.59
N ASP A 62 -9.67 -22.87 -6.73
CA ASP A 62 -9.69 -24.15 -6.00
C ASP A 62 -8.34 -24.58 -5.38
N ASP A 63 -7.62 -25.53 -5.98
CA ASP A 63 -6.29 -26.03 -5.58
C ASP A 63 -5.11 -25.27 -6.24
N GLY A 64 -5.40 -24.17 -6.92
CA GLY A 64 -4.47 -23.34 -7.67
C GLY A 64 -3.99 -22.12 -6.91
N PRO A 65 -3.04 -21.35 -7.48
CA PRO A 65 -2.51 -20.17 -6.80
C PRO A 65 -3.57 -19.08 -6.67
N TYR A 66 -3.41 -18.24 -5.65
CA TYR A 66 -4.12 -16.98 -5.55
C TYR A 66 -3.67 -16.05 -6.68
N ARG A 67 -4.60 -15.31 -7.28
CA ARG A 67 -4.33 -14.35 -8.35
C ARG A 67 -4.97 -13.01 -8.01
N VAL A 68 -4.25 -11.92 -8.25
CA VAL A 68 -4.81 -10.56 -8.15
C VAL A 68 -4.75 -9.89 -9.52
N LEU A 69 -5.86 -9.26 -9.90
CA LEU A 69 -5.88 -8.24 -10.94
C LEU A 69 -5.82 -6.88 -10.27
N LEU A 70 -4.66 -6.22 -10.37
CA LEU A 70 -4.42 -4.90 -9.81
C LEU A 70 -4.50 -3.85 -10.91
N ARG A 71 -5.35 -2.85 -10.72
CA ARG A 71 -5.46 -1.67 -11.59
C ARG A 71 -5.13 -0.42 -10.78
N THR A 72 -4.36 0.47 -11.38
CA THR A 72 -3.91 1.72 -10.79
C THR A 72 -4.17 2.88 -11.73
N ASP A 73 -4.52 4.03 -11.17
CA ASP A 73 -4.60 5.31 -11.86
C ASP A 73 -3.85 6.34 -11.00
N LEU A 74 -2.65 6.71 -11.43
CA LEU A 74 -1.81 7.71 -10.78
C LEU A 74 -1.90 9.02 -11.55
N ASP A 75 -2.64 9.99 -11.01
CA ASP A 75 -2.82 11.30 -11.64
C ASP A 75 -3.23 11.22 -13.14
N GLY A 76 -4.07 10.25 -13.49
CA GLY A 76 -4.56 9.99 -14.86
C GLY A 76 -3.71 9.00 -15.67
N ILE A 77 -2.64 8.45 -15.10
CA ILE A 77 -1.81 7.43 -15.74
C ILE A 77 -2.27 6.04 -15.29
N GLU A 78 -2.91 5.33 -16.21
CA GLU A 78 -3.45 4.00 -15.96
C GLU A 78 -2.38 2.89 -16.01
N GLY A 79 -2.53 1.88 -15.17
CA GLY A 79 -1.71 0.68 -15.15
C GLY A 79 -2.50 -0.55 -14.75
N GLU A 80 -2.13 -1.71 -15.28
CA GLU A 80 -2.71 -3.00 -14.94
C GLU A 80 -1.61 -4.03 -14.72
N ARG A 81 -1.71 -4.82 -13.64
CA ARG A 81 -0.78 -5.90 -13.32
C ARG A 81 -1.55 -7.12 -12.84
N ARG A 82 -1.06 -8.31 -13.21
CA ARG A 82 -1.53 -9.59 -12.68
C ARG A 82 -0.41 -10.21 -11.87
N LEU A 83 -0.69 -10.57 -10.63
CA LEU A 83 0.26 -11.25 -9.75
C LEU A 83 -0.35 -12.57 -9.30
N GLU A 84 0.51 -13.55 -9.02
CA GLU A 84 0.12 -14.86 -8.53
C GLU A 84 1.01 -15.24 -7.32
N ALA A 85 0.45 -15.93 -6.35
CA ALA A 85 1.18 -16.47 -5.21
C ALA A 85 0.49 -17.69 -4.61
N ASP A 86 1.26 -18.52 -3.91
CA ASP A 86 0.75 -19.74 -3.26
C ASP A 86 -0.09 -19.45 -2.00
N SER A 87 -0.07 -18.22 -1.51
CA SER A 87 -0.90 -17.79 -0.37
C SER A 87 -1.44 -16.38 -0.58
N CYS A 88 -2.64 -16.12 -0.03
CA CYS A 88 -3.23 -14.80 -0.14
C CYS A 88 -2.43 -13.74 0.62
N GLY A 89 -1.78 -14.12 1.72
CA GLY A 89 -0.87 -13.24 2.47
C GLY A 89 0.27 -12.75 1.59
N ALA A 90 0.99 -13.65 0.92
CA ALA A 90 2.08 -13.30 0.02
C ALA A 90 1.60 -12.48 -1.18
N LEU A 91 0.42 -12.80 -1.73
CA LEU A 91 -0.18 -12.02 -2.80
C LEU A 91 -0.50 -10.58 -2.38
N ALA A 92 -1.06 -10.40 -1.18
CA ALA A 92 -1.35 -9.09 -0.60
C ALA A 92 -0.06 -8.29 -0.33
N ASP A 93 1.01 -8.94 0.12
CA ASP A 93 2.31 -8.29 0.30
C ASP A 93 2.93 -7.82 -1.02
N ALA A 94 2.83 -8.63 -2.07
CA ALA A 94 3.28 -8.27 -3.39
C ALA A 94 2.44 -7.12 -3.98
N ALA A 95 1.12 -7.18 -3.85
CA ALA A 95 0.23 -6.11 -4.31
C ALA A 95 0.49 -4.79 -3.58
N ALA A 96 0.65 -4.82 -2.25
CA ALA A 96 0.99 -3.64 -1.45
C ALA A 96 2.32 -3.02 -1.88
N LEU A 97 3.34 -3.85 -2.17
CA LEU A 97 4.62 -3.36 -2.69
C LEU A 97 4.49 -2.68 -4.05
N VAL A 98 3.75 -3.30 -4.97
CA VAL A 98 3.51 -2.74 -6.29
C VAL A 98 2.75 -1.42 -6.23
N ILE A 99 1.75 -1.30 -5.35
CA ILE A 99 1.01 -0.05 -5.12
C ILE A 99 1.94 1.02 -4.56
N ALA A 100 2.72 0.72 -3.51
CA ALA A 100 3.66 1.65 -2.92
C ALA A 100 4.71 2.15 -3.92
N LEU A 101 5.29 1.25 -4.73
CA LEU A 101 6.25 1.61 -5.78
C LEU A 101 5.61 2.42 -6.92
N THR A 102 4.33 2.18 -7.21
CA THR A 102 3.59 2.98 -8.20
C THR A 102 3.35 4.39 -7.67
N PHE A 103 3.01 4.52 -6.39
CA PHE A 103 2.76 5.80 -5.75
C PHE A 103 4.05 6.62 -5.59
N ASP A 104 5.05 6.06 -4.90
CA ASP A 104 6.28 6.75 -4.56
C ASP A 104 7.48 5.80 -4.43
N PRO A 105 8.21 5.52 -5.53
CA PRO A 105 9.34 4.61 -5.49
C PRO A 105 10.52 5.17 -4.67
N GLU A 106 10.67 6.49 -4.58
CA GLU A 106 11.72 7.12 -3.77
C GLU A 106 11.47 6.94 -2.27
N ALA A 107 10.22 7.07 -1.83
CA ALA A 107 9.84 6.81 -0.43
C ALA A 107 10.10 5.34 -0.05
N VAL A 108 9.78 4.39 -0.93
CA VAL A 108 10.06 2.97 -0.70
C VAL A 108 11.56 2.70 -0.58
N ALA A 109 12.38 3.29 -1.46
CA ALA A 109 13.84 3.16 -1.37
C ALA A 109 14.39 3.72 -0.05
N ALA A 110 13.97 4.93 0.31
CA ALA A 110 14.39 5.58 1.55
C ALA A 110 13.95 4.82 2.81
N ALA A 111 12.76 4.21 2.80
CA ALA A 111 12.28 3.36 3.89
C ALA A 111 13.14 2.09 4.05
N SER A 112 13.54 1.46 2.94
CA SER A 112 14.43 0.30 2.95
C SER A 112 15.81 0.64 3.51
N GLU A 113 16.40 1.76 3.10
CA GLU A 113 17.71 2.22 3.60
C GLU A 113 17.67 2.53 5.10
N ARG A 114 16.56 3.06 5.61
CA ARG A 114 16.40 3.37 7.04
C ARG A 114 16.24 2.12 7.91
N ALA A 115 15.71 1.03 7.34
CA ALA A 115 15.60 -0.24 8.05
C ALA A 115 16.97 -0.91 8.30
N GLU A 116 18.02 -0.50 7.59
CA GLU A 116 19.36 -1.08 7.71
C GLU A 116 20.40 -0.10 8.31
N PRO A 117 20.80 -0.27 9.57
CA PRO A 117 22.18 -0.10 9.97
C PRO A 117 22.84 -1.48 9.97
N LEU A 118 23.56 -1.84 8.90
CA LEU A 118 24.48 -2.98 8.96
C LEU A 118 25.61 -2.64 9.94
N PRO A 119 25.91 -3.48 10.96
CA PRO A 119 27.16 -3.36 11.67
C PRO A 119 28.30 -3.63 10.67
N THR A 120 29.16 -2.66 10.44
CA THR A 120 30.41 -2.89 9.70
C THR A 120 31.16 -4.00 10.41
N PRO A 121 31.56 -5.10 9.73
CA PRO A 121 32.47 -6.07 10.32
C PRO A 121 33.71 -5.33 10.80
N GLY A 122 33.98 -5.37 12.10
CA GLY A 122 35.22 -4.80 12.65
C GLY A 122 36.43 -5.46 12.00
N PRO A 123 37.58 -4.75 11.91
CA PRO A 123 38.79 -5.34 11.33
C PRO A 123 39.13 -6.64 12.08
N GLU A 124 39.18 -7.74 11.33
CA GLU A 124 39.58 -9.06 11.83
C GLU A 124 40.99 -8.95 12.45
N PRO A 125 41.21 -9.39 13.70
CA PRO A 125 42.53 -9.27 14.31
C PRO A 125 43.51 -10.20 13.59
N SER A 126 44.55 -9.60 13.00
CA SER A 126 45.64 -10.33 12.35
C SER A 126 46.45 -11.10 13.41
N PRO A 127 46.80 -12.38 13.16
CA PRO A 127 47.62 -13.18 14.08
C PRO A 127 49.05 -12.64 14.22
#